data_AF-A0A146GE08-F1
#
_entry.id   AF-A0A146GE08-F1
#
_cell.length_a   1.000
_cell.length_b   1.000
_cell.length_c   1.000
_cell.angle_alpha   90.00
_cell.angle_beta   90.00
_cell.angle_gamma   90.00
#
_symmetry.space_group_name_H-M   'P 1'
#
loop_
_entity.id
_entity.type
_entity.pdbx_description
1 polymer ?
#
loop_
_entity_poly.entity_id
_entity_poly.type
_entity_poly.pdbx_seq_one_letter_code
_entity_poly.pdbx_strand_id
1 'polypeptide(L)'
;MEPGINAKAEIGDAKIARGSVAVVPDVSMPDAAEANHLVALVSQALKDAGFRVKSSPDEADVIVIPSLAYSTPTVDAAEMTRFSREGFQPATVGNQSGMTYSTFSFSSLDEVRTPAPSMAPQKCGLRITAVTKKDWFDTDKTRNVERVWRVIAVTSTNGRSQDEIVIALVQAATTKLRAIQAVAKGDAPPPAVSQ
;
A
#
# COMPACT_ATOMS: atom_id res chain seq x y z
N MET A 1 19.80 -10.55 9.70
CA MET A 1 18.84 -9.46 9.96
C MET A 1 17.62 -9.80 9.12
N GLU A 2 16.58 -10.37 9.72
CA GLU A 2 15.37 -10.72 8.96
C GLU A 2 14.72 -9.43 8.42
N PRO A 3 14.29 -9.39 7.16
CA PRO A 3 13.57 -8.26 6.63
C PRO A 3 12.22 -8.16 7.36
N GLY A 4 12.14 -7.24 8.32
CA GLY A 4 10.92 -7.00 9.09
C GLY A 4 9.75 -6.67 8.17
N ILE A 5 8.65 -7.40 8.31
CA ILE A 5 7.39 -7.10 7.61
C ILE A 5 6.68 -6.00 8.39
N ASN A 6 6.39 -4.89 7.73
CA ASN A 6 5.57 -3.83 8.32
C ASN A 6 4.12 -4.01 7.86
N ALA A 7 3.19 -4.21 8.79
CA ALA A 7 1.77 -4.31 8.48
C ALA A 7 0.96 -3.30 9.30
N LYS A 8 0.05 -2.60 8.62
CA LYS A 8 -0.90 -1.65 9.20
C LYS A 8 -2.33 -1.97 8.79
N ALA A 9 -3.27 -1.62 9.66
CA ALA A 9 -4.69 -1.74 9.43
C ALA A 9 -5.33 -0.37 9.67
N GLU A 10 -6.28 -0.02 8.81
CA GLU A 10 -7.09 1.18 8.91
C GLU A 10 -8.54 0.73 8.86
N ILE A 11 -9.35 1.19 9.83
CA ILE A 11 -10.78 0.84 9.93
C ILE A 11 -11.57 2.12 9.73
N GLY A 12 -12.51 2.09 8.77
CA GLY A 12 -13.53 3.11 8.60
C GLY A 12 -14.71 2.82 9.51
N ASP A 13 -15.90 2.60 8.94
CA ASP A 13 -17.08 2.24 9.71
C ASP A 13 -17.04 0.78 10.19
N ALA A 14 -16.79 0.60 11.49
CA ALA A 14 -16.75 -0.70 12.16
C ALA A 14 -18.08 -1.46 12.10
N LYS A 15 -19.23 -0.79 11.94
CA LYS A 15 -20.53 -1.46 11.82
C LYS A 15 -20.66 -2.20 10.50
N ILE A 16 -20.16 -1.59 9.42
CA ILE A 16 -20.16 -2.17 8.07
C ILE A 16 -19.12 -3.30 7.98
N ALA A 17 -18.00 -3.19 8.71
CA ALA A 17 -16.93 -4.19 8.75
C ALA A 17 -17.37 -5.59 9.25
N ARG A 18 -18.53 -5.71 9.92
CA ARG A 18 -19.08 -6.99 10.42
C ARG A 18 -19.77 -7.83 9.33
N GLY A 19 -20.04 -7.23 8.16
CA GLY A 19 -20.75 -7.86 7.06
C GLY A 19 -20.03 -9.09 6.47
N SER A 20 -20.78 -9.84 5.67
CA SER A 20 -20.20 -10.87 4.81
C SER A 20 -19.33 -10.26 3.71
N VAL A 21 -18.25 -10.96 3.35
CA VAL A 21 -17.23 -10.46 2.41
C VAL A 21 -17.16 -11.34 1.17
N ALA A 22 -16.92 -10.75 0.00
CA ALA A 22 -16.52 -11.48 -1.21
C ALA A 22 -15.19 -10.90 -1.70
N VAL A 23 -14.31 -11.76 -2.20
CA VAL A 23 -13.00 -11.36 -2.71
C VAL A 23 -13.03 -11.37 -4.23
N VAL A 24 -12.59 -10.29 -4.86
CA VAL A 24 -12.55 -10.14 -6.32
C VAL A 24 -11.12 -9.77 -6.77
N PRO A 25 -10.69 -10.19 -7.97
CA PRO A 25 -9.36 -9.84 -8.46
C PRO A 25 -9.28 -8.34 -8.75
N ASP A 26 -8.12 -7.74 -8.46
CA ASP A 26 -7.84 -6.37 -8.89
C ASP A 26 -7.54 -6.35 -10.40
N VAL A 27 -8.47 -5.80 -11.17
CA VAL A 27 -8.36 -5.68 -12.63
C VAL A 27 -7.24 -4.74 -13.09
N SER A 28 -6.64 -3.97 -12.17
CA SER A 28 -5.48 -3.11 -12.46
C SER A 28 -4.14 -3.83 -12.34
N MET A 29 -4.12 -5.06 -11.79
CA MET A 29 -2.89 -5.86 -11.76
C MET A 29 -2.49 -6.29 -13.18
N PRO A 30 -1.18 -6.30 -13.49
CA PRO A 30 -0.70 -6.63 -14.83
C PRO A 30 -0.90 -8.12 -15.19
N ASP A 31 -0.91 -9.00 -14.18
CA ASP A 31 -1.08 -10.44 -14.36
C ASP A 31 -2.39 -10.93 -13.72
N ALA A 32 -3.30 -11.42 -14.57
CA ALA A 32 -4.59 -11.96 -14.15
C ALA A 32 -4.45 -13.30 -13.40
N ALA A 33 -3.44 -14.13 -13.72
CA ALA A 33 -3.20 -15.37 -13.00
C ALA A 33 -2.72 -15.09 -11.58
N GLU A 34 -1.80 -14.14 -11.42
CA GLU A 34 -1.35 -13.66 -10.11
C GLU A 34 -2.50 -13.06 -9.30
N ALA A 35 -3.34 -12.22 -9.93
CA ALA A 35 -4.50 -11.63 -9.28
C ALA A 35 -5.48 -12.71 -8.77
N ASN A 36 -5.76 -13.73 -9.57
CA ASN A 36 -6.64 -14.85 -9.16
C ASN A 36 -6.00 -15.72 -8.07
N HIS A 37 -4.69 -15.95 -8.13
CA HIS A 37 -3.97 -16.65 -7.08
C HIS A 37 -4.06 -15.88 -5.74
N LEU A 38 -3.89 -14.56 -5.80
CA LEU A 38 -4.00 -13.68 -4.64
C LEU A 38 -5.42 -13.69 -4.05
N VAL A 39 -6.46 -13.72 -4.89
CA VAL A 39 -7.85 -13.90 -4.44
C VAL A 39 -8.02 -15.16 -3.61
N ALA A 40 -7.45 -16.29 -4.04
CA ALA A 40 -7.53 -17.55 -3.31
C ALA A 40 -6.84 -17.46 -1.93
N LEU A 41 -5.62 -16.90 -1.89
CA LEU A 41 -4.86 -16.73 -0.66
C LEU A 41 -5.56 -15.80 0.34
N VAL A 42 -6.07 -14.66 -0.13
CA VAL A 42 -6.75 -13.68 0.71
C VAL A 42 -8.12 -14.19 1.15
N SER A 43 -8.83 -14.94 0.30
CA SER A 43 -10.08 -15.61 0.68
C SER A 43 -9.86 -16.59 1.83
N GLN A 44 -8.78 -17.37 1.78
CA GLN A 44 -8.43 -18.28 2.87
C GLN A 44 -8.03 -17.51 4.14
N ALA A 45 -7.20 -16.47 4.01
CA ALA A 45 -6.81 -15.62 5.13
C ALA A 45 -8.01 -14.96 5.84
N LEU A 46 -9.02 -14.53 5.08
CA LEU A 46 -10.27 -13.99 5.64
C LEU A 46 -11.07 -15.04 6.40
N LYS A 47 -11.17 -16.27 5.88
CA LYS A 47 -11.78 -17.40 6.61
C LYS A 47 -11.02 -17.68 7.91
N ASP A 48 -9.70 -17.74 7.86
CA ASP A 48 -8.81 -17.97 9.02
C ASP A 48 -8.84 -16.83 10.04
N ALA A 49 -9.25 -15.63 9.61
CA ALA A 49 -9.50 -14.47 10.46
C ALA A 49 -10.94 -14.42 11.02
N GLY A 50 -11.82 -15.34 10.60
CA GLY A 50 -13.19 -15.47 11.10
C GLY A 50 -14.23 -14.60 10.37
N PHE A 51 -13.95 -14.17 9.15
CA PHE A 51 -14.94 -13.51 8.29
C PHE A 51 -15.87 -14.52 7.60
N ARG A 52 -17.11 -14.11 7.32
CA ARG A 52 -18.04 -14.89 6.49
C ARG A 52 -17.76 -14.61 5.02
N VAL A 53 -16.97 -15.47 4.38
CA VAL A 53 -16.60 -15.33 2.97
C VAL A 53 -17.67 -15.95 2.07
N LYS A 54 -18.13 -15.18 1.08
CA LYS A 54 -19.10 -15.54 0.04
C LYS A 54 -18.38 -15.80 -1.28
N SER A 55 -19.00 -16.63 -2.11
CA SER A 55 -18.46 -16.99 -3.43
C SER A 55 -18.74 -15.94 -4.50
N SER A 56 -19.77 -15.12 -4.32
CA SER A 56 -20.18 -14.08 -5.27
C SER A 56 -20.16 -12.69 -4.61
N PRO A 57 -19.69 -11.64 -5.31
CA PRO A 57 -19.81 -10.26 -4.85
C PRO A 57 -21.27 -9.82 -4.66
N ASP A 58 -22.22 -10.42 -5.38
CA ASP A 58 -23.63 -10.07 -5.26
C ASP A 58 -24.25 -10.52 -3.93
N GLU A 59 -23.67 -11.53 -3.28
CA GLU A 59 -24.15 -12.11 -2.03
C GLU A 59 -23.46 -11.54 -0.78
N ALA A 60 -22.47 -10.68 -0.98
CA ALA A 60 -21.67 -10.09 0.09
C ALA A 60 -22.07 -8.64 0.38
N ASP A 61 -21.89 -8.23 1.63
CA ASP A 61 -22.10 -6.85 2.06
C ASP A 61 -20.91 -5.96 1.68
N VAL A 62 -19.71 -6.56 1.69
CA VAL A 62 -18.43 -5.89 1.49
C VAL A 62 -17.62 -6.63 0.42
N ILE A 63 -17.07 -5.87 -0.51
CA ILE A 63 -16.20 -6.39 -1.57
C ILE A 63 -14.75 -6.12 -1.19
N VAL A 64 -13.93 -7.16 -1.25
CA VAL A 64 -12.51 -7.14 -0.90
C VAL A 64 -11.68 -7.27 -2.16
N ILE A 65 -10.77 -6.32 -2.36
CA ILE A 65 -9.92 -6.20 -3.55
C ILE A 65 -8.46 -6.27 -3.07
N PRO A 66 -7.78 -7.42 -3.21
CA PRO A 66 -6.37 -7.54 -2.90
C PRO A 66 -5.52 -7.13 -4.11
N SER A 67 -4.39 -6.48 -3.84
CA SER A 67 -3.49 -5.94 -4.86
C SER A 67 -2.04 -6.05 -4.41
N LEU A 68 -1.15 -6.42 -5.32
CA LEU A 68 0.30 -6.44 -5.12
C LEU A 68 0.96 -5.30 -5.88
N ALA A 69 1.93 -4.65 -5.25
CA ALA A 69 2.75 -3.63 -5.88
C ALA A 69 4.23 -3.87 -5.56
N TYR A 70 5.07 -3.89 -6.58
CA TYR A 70 6.52 -4.01 -6.46
C TYR A 70 7.16 -2.65 -6.72
N SER A 71 8.05 -2.19 -5.83
CA SER A 71 8.84 -1.00 -6.11
C SER A 71 9.92 -1.34 -7.14
N THR A 72 10.05 -0.51 -8.16
CA THR A 72 11.13 -0.62 -9.15
C THR A 72 12.32 0.24 -8.72
N PRO A 73 13.56 -0.26 -8.87
CA PRO A 73 14.76 0.43 -8.41
C PRO A 73 15.03 1.76 -9.13
N THR A 74 14.40 1.98 -10.30
CA THR A 74 14.51 3.20 -11.10
C THR A 74 13.67 4.37 -10.59
N VAL A 75 12.68 4.15 -9.72
CA VAL A 75 11.79 5.21 -9.21
C VAL A 75 12.33 5.83 -7.92
N ASP A 76 13.02 5.06 -7.08
CA ASP A 76 13.58 5.54 -5.81
C ASP A 76 14.74 6.54 -5.99
N ALA A 77 15.44 6.50 -7.13
CA ALA A 77 16.48 7.49 -7.45
C ALA A 77 15.91 8.88 -7.79
N ALA A 78 14.62 8.97 -8.15
CA ALA A 78 13.93 10.22 -8.48
C ALA A 78 13.09 10.78 -7.32
N GLU A 79 12.61 9.92 -6.41
CA GLU A 79 11.73 10.33 -5.30
C GLU A 79 12.44 10.90 -4.07
N MET A 80 13.77 10.78 -3.95
CA MET A 80 14.54 11.43 -2.87
C MET A 80 14.51 12.97 -2.90
N THR A 81 13.91 13.59 -3.93
CA THR A 81 13.86 15.05 -4.06
C THR A 81 12.49 15.70 -3.81
N ARG A 82 11.39 14.96 -3.62
CA ARG A 82 10.05 15.60 -3.51
C ARG A 82 9.08 14.94 -2.54
N PHE A 83 9.43 14.98 -1.26
CA PHE A 83 8.43 15.08 -0.19
C PHE A 83 8.79 16.25 0.73
N SER A 84 8.77 17.47 0.19
CA SER A 84 8.56 18.69 0.99
C SER A 84 7.24 19.30 0.54
N ARG A 85 6.27 19.26 1.44
CA ARG A 85 4.93 19.80 1.33
C ARG A 85 4.97 21.24 1.83
N GLU A 86 4.78 22.21 0.94
CA GLU A 86 4.29 23.57 1.18
C GLU A 86 4.05 24.15 -0.23
N GLY A 87 2.82 24.43 -0.65
CA GLY A 87 2.07 25.60 -0.21
C GLY A 87 2.01 26.58 -1.38
N PHE A 88 0.85 26.66 -2.03
CA PHE A 88 0.51 27.62 -3.09
C PHE A 88 0.81 29.07 -2.67
N GLN A 89 1.48 29.87 -3.53
CA GLN A 89 0.94 31.10 -4.15
C GLN A 89 1.99 31.84 -5.03
N PRO A 90 1.59 32.80 -5.91
CA PRO A 90 1.76 32.70 -7.36
C PRO A 90 2.96 33.48 -7.96
N ALA A 91 3.11 33.32 -9.28
CA ALA A 91 4.07 34.00 -10.12
C ALA A 91 3.97 35.53 -10.06
N THR A 92 5.07 36.19 -9.73
CA THR A 92 5.32 37.59 -10.09
C THR A 92 6.62 37.69 -10.87
N VAL A 93 6.45 38.13 -12.12
CA VAL A 93 7.47 38.61 -13.04
C VAL A 93 8.13 39.86 -12.44
N GLY A 94 9.47 39.92 -12.47
CA GLY A 94 10.21 41.13 -12.10
C GLY A 94 11.71 40.92 -12.15
N ASN A 95 12.33 41.38 -13.25
CA ASN A 95 13.76 41.64 -13.40
C ASN A 95 14.38 42.16 -12.10
N GLN A 96 15.55 41.64 -11.68
CA GLN A 96 16.73 42.46 -11.34
C GLN A 96 18.03 41.65 -11.46
N SER A 97 19.04 42.38 -11.89
CA SER A 97 20.30 41.97 -12.50
C SER A 97 21.34 41.43 -11.53
N GLY A 98 22.26 40.64 -12.09
CA GLY A 98 23.68 40.73 -11.77
C GLY A 98 24.17 39.93 -10.59
N MET A 99 24.79 38.78 -10.87
CA MET A 99 26.06 38.43 -10.21
C MET A 99 26.80 37.37 -11.04
N THR A 100 27.88 37.83 -11.66
CA THR A 100 28.92 37.02 -12.31
C THR A 100 29.68 36.21 -11.27
N TYR A 101 29.73 34.89 -11.40
CA TYR A 101 30.73 34.07 -10.71
C TYR A 101 31.77 33.63 -11.73
N SER A 102 32.90 34.34 -11.74
CA SER A 102 34.09 33.95 -12.48
C SER A 102 34.85 32.88 -11.70
N THR A 103 35.32 31.90 -12.46
CA THR A 103 36.13 30.73 -12.13
C THR A 103 37.44 31.06 -11.43
N PHE A 104 37.74 30.36 -10.33
CA PHE A 104 39.11 30.01 -9.95
C PHE A 104 39.17 28.54 -9.52
N SER A 105 39.95 27.77 -10.28
CA SER A 105 40.27 26.36 -10.02
C SER A 105 41.29 26.23 -8.89
N PHE A 106 41.10 25.22 -8.03
CA PHE A 106 42.21 24.51 -7.42
C PHE A 106 41.92 23.02 -7.43
N SER A 107 42.78 22.29 -8.12
CA SER A 107 42.92 20.84 -8.05
C SER A 107 43.36 20.45 -6.64
N SER A 108 42.52 19.69 -5.94
CA SER A 108 42.96 18.75 -4.91
C SER A 108 42.09 17.52 -5.05
N LEU A 109 42.75 16.39 -5.25
CA LEU A 109 42.17 15.07 -5.07
C LEU A 109 41.59 14.99 -3.66
N ASP A 110 40.28 14.79 -3.58
CA ASP A 110 39.80 13.62 -2.86
C ASP A 110 38.79 12.99 -3.81
N GLU A 111 39.13 11.81 -4.31
CA GLU A 111 38.18 10.95 -4.98
C GLU A 111 37.20 10.52 -3.90
N VAL A 112 36.24 11.41 -3.59
CA VAL A 112 35.05 11.06 -2.84
C VAL A 112 34.46 9.95 -3.67
N ARG A 113 34.71 8.70 -3.24
CA ARG A 113 33.88 7.56 -3.57
C ARG A 113 32.48 8.05 -3.29
N THR A 114 31.80 8.52 -4.33
CA THR A 114 30.35 8.60 -4.36
C THR A 114 29.95 7.22 -3.86
N PRO A 115 29.35 7.07 -2.67
CA PRO A 115 28.87 5.77 -2.26
C PRO A 115 28.00 5.33 -3.44
N ALA A 116 28.31 4.14 -3.99
CA ALA A 116 27.54 3.56 -5.08
C ALA A 116 26.07 3.81 -4.75
N PRO A 117 25.25 4.34 -5.69
CA PRO A 117 23.88 4.72 -5.39
C PRO A 117 23.28 3.53 -4.67
N SER A 118 22.97 3.70 -3.37
CA SER A 118 22.50 2.60 -2.56
C SER A 118 21.21 2.20 -3.24
N MET A 119 21.21 1.09 -3.98
CA MET A 119 20.00 0.62 -4.62
C MET A 119 19.03 0.39 -3.48
N ALA A 120 18.03 1.26 -3.39
CA ALA A 120 17.03 1.15 -2.36
C ALA A 120 16.49 -0.28 -2.44
N PRO A 121 16.39 -0.99 -1.30
CA PRO A 121 15.94 -2.37 -1.33
C PRO A 121 14.59 -2.42 -2.01
N GLN A 122 14.46 -3.26 -3.04
CA GLN A 122 13.18 -3.48 -3.68
C GLN A 122 12.18 -3.95 -2.62
N LYS A 123 10.95 -3.46 -2.71
CA LYS A 123 9.86 -3.73 -1.75
C LYS A 123 8.68 -4.31 -2.50
N CYS A 124 7.98 -5.21 -1.84
CA CYS A 124 6.68 -5.69 -2.26
C CYS A 124 5.66 -5.27 -1.20
N GLY A 125 4.56 -4.69 -1.66
CA GLY A 125 3.42 -4.29 -0.84
C GLY A 125 2.18 -5.08 -1.21
N LEU A 126 1.57 -5.73 -0.23
CA LEU A 126 0.22 -6.26 -0.30
C LEU A 126 -0.75 -5.23 0.26
N ARG A 127 -1.74 -4.84 -0.53
CA ARG A 127 -2.85 -4.00 -0.11
C ARG A 127 -4.17 -4.75 -0.28
N ILE A 128 -4.87 -4.97 0.83
CA ILE A 128 -6.22 -5.54 0.87
C ILE A 128 -7.18 -4.40 1.19
N THR A 129 -8.04 -4.04 0.24
CA THR A 129 -9.02 -2.95 0.41
C THR A 129 -10.42 -3.53 0.48
N ALA A 130 -11.21 -3.09 1.46
CA ALA A 130 -12.61 -3.45 1.58
C ALA A 130 -13.50 -2.24 1.32
N VAL A 131 -14.48 -2.41 0.45
CA VAL A 131 -15.42 -1.37 0.01
C VAL A 131 -16.84 -1.90 0.13
N THR A 132 -17.81 -1.00 0.24
CA THR A 132 -19.21 -1.42 0.28
C THR A 132 -19.63 -1.97 -1.08
N LYS A 133 -20.65 -2.84 -1.11
CA LYS A 133 -21.27 -3.29 -2.36
C LYS A 133 -21.71 -2.10 -3.23
N LYS A 134 -22.25 -1.05 -2.61
CA LYS A 134 -22.68 0.17 -3.31
C LYS A 134 -21.52 0.83 -4.06
N ASP A 135 -20.39 1.07 -3.38
CA ASP A 135 -19.24 1.74 -3.99
C ASP A 135 -18.52 0.89 -5.04
N TRP A 136 -18.67 -0.44 -4.98
CA TRP A 136 -18.15 -1.34 -6.00
C TRP A 136 -18.92 -1.24 -7.33
N PHE A 137 -20.25 -1.14 -7.26
CA PHE A 137 -21.11 -1.06 -8.45
C PHE A 137 -21.36 0.37 -8.93
N ASP A 138 -21.02 1.39 -8.13
CA ASP A 138 -21.07 2.77 -8.56
C ASP A 138 -19.98 3.02 -9.61
N THR A 139 -20.42 3.38 -10.82
CA THR A 139 -19.54 3.58 -11.98
C THR A 139 -18.89 4.96 -11.99
N ASP A 140 -19.35 5.87 -11.12
CA ASP A 140 -18.83 7.23 -11.03
C ASP A 140 -17.62 7.29 -10.09
N LYS A 141 -16.48 6.77 -10.57
CA LYS A 141 -15.18 6.65 -9.86
C LYS A 141 -14.59 7.97 -9.37
N THR A 142 -15.25 9.11 -9.60
CA THR A 142 -14.83 10.44 -9.16
C THR A 142 -15.14 10.71 -7.68
N ARG A 143 -16.02 9.92 -7.06
CA ARG A 143 -16.30 10.03 -5.62
C ARG A 143 -15.31 9.23 -4.78
N ASN A 144 -14.97 9.79 -3.61
CA ASN A 144 -14.23 9.09 -2.57
C ASN A 144 -14.94 7.77 -2.23
N VAL A 145 -14.43 6.66 -2.74
CA VAL A 145 -14.88 5.30 -2.39
C VAL A 145 -14.82 5.16 -0.87
N GLU A 146 -15.97 4.88 -0.25
CA GLU A 146 -16.04 4.71 1.20
C GLU A 146 -15.33 3.40 1.58
N ARG A 147 -14.14 3.53 2.17
CA ARG A 147 -13.32 2.39 2.55
C ARG A 147 -13.78 1.90 3.91
N VAL A 148 -14.34 0.69 3.94
CA VAL A 148 -14.80 0.03 5.17
C VAL A 148 -13.60 -0.30 6.06
N TRP A 149 -12.55 -0.88 5.46
CA TRP A 149 -11.25 -1.06 6.08
C TRP A 149 -10.18 -1.32 5.02
N ARG A 150 -8.92 -1.20 5.42
CA ARG A 150 -7.75 -1.44 4.58
C ARG A 150 -6.62 -2.06 5.38
N VAL A 151 -5.99 -3.09 4.83
CA VAL A 151 -4.75 -3.67 5.36
C VAL A 151 -3.65 -3.43 4.35
N ILE A 152 -2.50 -2.93 4.81
CA ILE A 152 -1.31 -2.74 4.00
C ILE A 152 -0.17 -3.47 4.71
N ALA A 153 0.44 -4.44 4.04
CA ALA A 153 1.65 -5.12 4.48
C ALA A 153 2.76 -4.86 3.46
N VAL A 154 3.97 -4.54 3.92
CA VAL A 154 5.12 -4.23 3.08
C VAL A 154 6.34 -4.95 3.59
N THR A 155 7.14 -5.49 2.68
CA THR A 155 8.40 -6.15 3.01
C THR A 155 9.43 -5.96 1.90
N SER A 156 10.71 -6.15 2.21
CA SER A 156 11.78 -6.11 1.20
C SER A 156 11.80 -7.39 0.37
N THR A 157 12.05 -7.31 -0.92
CA THR A 157 12.12 -8.50 -1.80
C THR A 157 13.51 -9.16 -1.82
N ASN A 158 14.50 -8.56 -1.16
CA ASN A 158 15.90 -9.00 -1.23
C ASN A 158 16.06 -10.48 -0.84
N GLY A 159 16.54 -11.30 -1.79
CA GLY A 159 16.93 -12.68 -1.56
C GLY A 159 15.79 -13.67 -1.30
N ARG A 160 14.53 -13.29 -1.60
CA ARG A 160 13.36 -14.17 -1.45
C ARG A 160 12.65 -14.38 -2.78
N SER A 161 12.06 -15.55 -2.93
CA SER A 161 11.16 -15.83 -4.06
C SER A 161 9.85 -15.04 -3.92
N GLN A 162 9.17 -14.83 -5.04
CA GLN A 162 7.87 -14.13 -5.08
C GLN A 162 6.84 -14.82 -4.19
N ASP A 163 6.75 -16.15 -4.25
CA ASP A 163 5.80 -16.92 -3.44
C ASP A 163 6.06 -16.76 -1.94
N GLU A 164 7.32 -16.82 -1.51
CA GLU A 164 7.69 -16.59 -0.10
C GLU A 164 7.30 -15.18 0.37
N ILE A 165 7.51 -14.18 -0.48
CA ILE A 165 7.14 -12.79 -0.18
C ILE A 165 5.62 -12.68 -0.03
N VAL A 166 4.85 -13.21 -0.99
CA VAL A 166 3.39 -13.16 -0.97
C VAL A 166 2.83 -13.88 0.25
N ILE A 167 3.31 -15.09 0.55
CA ILE A 167 2.90 -15.86 1.74
C ILE A 167 3.15 -15.06 3.01
N ALA A 168 4.35 -14.48 3.16
CA ALA A 168 4.71 -13.73 4.34
C ALA A 168 3.86 -12.46 4.51
N LEU A 169 3.56 -11.77 3.41
CA LEU A 169 2.66 -10.61 3.41
C LEU A 169 1.23 -10.99 3.77
N VAL A 170 0.71 -12.10 3.23
CA VAL A 170 -0.64 -12.61 3.55
C VAL A 170 -0.71 -12.99 5.02
N GLN A 171 0.27 -13.67 5.58
CA GLN A 171 0.31 -14.02 7.01
C GLN A 171 0.30 -12.79 7.92
N ALA A 172 1.10 -11.77 7.59
CA ALA A 172 1.11 -10.51 8.32
C ALA A 172 -0.26 -9.79 8.22
N ALA A 173 -0.88 -9.84 7.04
CA ALA A 173 -2.22 -9.30 6.83
C ALA A 173 -3.29 -10.07 7.62
N THR A 174 -3.23 -11.40 7.71
CA THR A 174 -4.17 -12.23 8.50
C THR A 174 -4.22 -11.79 9.97
N THR A 175 -3.07 -11.45 10.56
CA THR A 175 -3.00 -10.95 11.93
C THR A 175 -3.78 -9.64 12.08
N LYS A 176 -3.70 -8.76 11.08
CA LYS A 176 -4.45 -7.50 11.05
C LYS A 176 -5.93 -7.68 10.75
N LEU A 177 -6.29 -8.62 9.88
CA LEU A 177 -7.68 -8.99 9.61
C LEU A 177 -8.38 -9.51 10.88
N ARG A 178 -7.70 -10.32 11.70
CA ARG A 178 -8.24 -10.75 13.01
C ARG A 178 -8.53 -9.57 13.93
N ALA A 179 -7.63 -8.59 13.97
CA ALA A 179 -7.85 -7.37 14.77
C ALA A 179 -9.07 -6.57 14.26
N ILE A 180 -9.21 -6.42 12.94
CA ILE A 180 -10.39 -5.79 12.34
C ILE A 180 -11.67 -6.53 12.74
N GLN A 181 -11.66 -7.86 12.66
CA GLN A 181 -12.81 -8.69 13.01
C GLN A 181 -13.18 -8.58 14.49
N ALA A 182 -12.20 -8.50 15.39
CA ALA A 182 -12.44 -8.28 16.80
C ALA A 182 -13.09 -6.90 17.06
N VAL A 183 -12.61 -5.84 16.40
CA VAL A 183 -13.21 -4.49 16.49
C VAL A 183 -14.63 -4.49 15.95
N ALA A 184 -14.88 -5.12 14.79
CA ALA A 184 -16.21 -5.19 14.18
C ALA A 184 -17.24 -5.97 15.02
N LYS A 185 -16.77 -6.90 15.86
CA LYS A 185 -17.60 -7.64 16.83
C LYS A 185 -17.83 -6.88 18.13
N GLY A 186 -17.09 -5.79 18.38
CA GLY A 186 -17.09 -5.07 19.65
C GLY A 186 -16.21 -5.71 20.73
N ASP A 187 -15.38 -6.69 20.35
CA ASP A 187 -14.47 -7.41 21.25
C ASP A 187 -13.17 -6.62 21.52
N ALA A 188 -12.91 -5.56 20.75
CA ALA A 188 -11.73 -4.70 20.88
C ALA A 188 -12.03 -3.23 20.52
N PRO A 189 -11.34 -2.26 21.13
CA PRO A 189 -11.42 -0.86 20.70
C PRO A 189 -10.81 -0.68 19.31
N PRO A 190 -11.31 0.28 18.50
CA PRO A 190 -10.74 0.55 17.18
C PRO A 190 -9.26 0.94 17.32
N PRO A 191 -8.40 0.55 16.36
CA PRO A 191 -6.99 0.91 16.40
C PRO A 191 -6.86 2.43 16.42
N ALA A 192 -6.10 2.95 17.39
CA ALA A 192 -5.83 4.38 17.50
C ALA A 192 -5.22 4.89 16.20
N VAL A 193 -5.85 5.88 15.58
CA VAL A 193 -5.27 6.58 14.44
C VAL A 193 -4.09 7.36 14.99
N SER A 194 -2.86 6.89 14.73
CA SER A 194 -1.67 7.71 15.00
C SER A 194 -1.74 8.88 14.03
N GLN A 195 -2.02 10.07 14.57
CA GLN A 195 -2.00 11.34 13.84
C GLN A 195 -0.57 11.78 13.55
#